data_AF-A0AAD5KBD6-F1
#
_entry.id   AF-A0AAD5KBD6-F1
#
_cell.length_a   1.000
_cell.length_b   1.000
_cell.length_c   1.000
_cell.angle_alpha   90.00
_cell.angle_beta   90.00
_cell.angle_gamma   90.00
#
_symmetry.space_group_name_H-M   'P 1'
#
loop_
_entity.id
_entity.type
_entity.pdbx_description
1 polymer ?
#
loop_
_entity_poly.entity_id
_entity_poly.type
_entity_poly.pdbx_seq_one_letter_code
_entity_poly.pdbx_strand_id
1 'polypeptide(L)'
;MGTQLLIEHNTRKATSTLNCLNALGLGPTGFTRLLATRIYAQFIRPQMEYGLAIQKTQQKYTKLLENTQSSSYFRRIYGSNNQRASTKVMQHLINIPSMKIRVSILQAKFLNRTRWLPEDTLLSNLLPIIDTISTTLWKSLPPQMAPYDNKQVKAATKQLLNLEFQETRNGPKSKLVAACRPYLLIDPIVWLPMKYSQRNRLIRWRLGWMPNGGTSAICRSCNDNQHLSRNHVISCFNVQTLLNIPYVVPDPISFVLNSLPTKRSTSDSKERYWKYIWPRLTRLMKEIDRLCHDDDLRENDSEQPLSIKNDFIMWIDQPNTDSAHRSPSTSQYNLTQHSSD
;
A
#
# COMPACT_ATOMS: atom_id res chain seq x y z
N MET A 1 17.54 10.38 -27.77
CA MET A 1 18.16 11.22 -26.72
C MET A 1 17.17 11.81 -25.70
N GLY A 2 15.84 11.88 -25.95
CA GLY A 2 14.88 12.56 -25.05
C GLY A 2 14.38 11.83 -23.80
N THR A 3 14.35 10.49 -23.76
CA THR A 3 13.76 9.73 -22.64
C THR A 3 14.50 9.89 -21.32
N GLN A 4 15.84 9.99 -21.36
CA GLN A 4 16.65 10.20 -20.17
C GLN A 4 16.33 11.54 -19.50
N LEU A 5 16.45 12.62 -20.27
CA LEU A 5 16.22 13.99 -19.78
C LEU A 5 14.80 14.15 -19.26
N LEU A 6 13.81 13.55 -19.93
CA LEU A 6 12.42 13.56 -19.48
C LEU A 6 12.27 12.89 -18.11
N ILE A 7 12.80 11.68 -17.94
CA ILE A 7 12.64 10.92 -16.69
C ILE A 7 13.41 11.57 -15.54
N GLU A 8 14.62 12.08 -15.80
CA GLU A 8 15.41 12.84 -14.82
C GLU A 8 14.72 14.17 -14.43
N HIS A 9 14.11 14.86 -15.39
CA HIS A 9 13.31 16.05 -15.09
C HIS A 9 12.08 15.70 -14.23
N ASN A 10 11.31 14.69 -14.64
CA ASN A 10 10.09 14.25 -13.95
C ASN A 10 10.36 13.81 -12.50
N THR A 11 11.42 13.03 -12.29
CA THR A 11 11.83 12.57 -10.95
C THR A 11 12.31 13.71 -10.06
N ARG A 12 13.06 14.68 -10.61
CA ARG A 12 13.45 15.90 -9.89
C ARG A 12 12.24 16.74 -9.50
N LYS A 13 11.31 16.97 -10.44
CA LYS A 13 10.06 17.72 -10.19
C LYS A 13 9.20 17.06 -9.12
N ALA A 14 9.02 15.75 -9.20
CA ALA A 14 8.29 14.96 -8.20
C ALA A 14 8.93 15.05 -6.81
N THR A 15 10.25 14.96 -6.74
CA THR A 15 11.00 15.06 -5.48
C THR A 15 10.90 16.46 -4.88
N SER A 16 11.00 17.51 -5.69
CA SER A 16 10.84 18.90 -5.25
C SER A 16 9.43 19.15 -4.70
N THR A 17 8.40 18.72 -5.42
CA THR A 17 7.01 18.84 -4.96
C THR A 17 6.80 18.07 -3.65
N LEU A 18 7.39 16.88 -3.53
CA LEU A 18 7.31 16.08 -2.30
C LEU A 18 8.03 16.75 -1.11
N ASN A 19 9.14 17.45 -1.35
CA ASN A 19 9.83 18.22 -0.32
C ASN A 19 8.96 19.40 0.16
N CYS A 20 8.26 20.09 -0.74
CA CYS A 20 7.32 21.14 -0.39
C CYS A 20 6.15 20.58 0.45
N LEU A 21 5.52 19.48 0.01
CA LEU A 21 4.43 18.86 0.75
C LEU A 21 4.85 18.29 2.11
N ASN A 22 6.13 17.97 2.29
CA ASN A 22 6.64 17.52 3.59
C ASN A 22 6.47 18.60 4.67
N ALA A 23 6.69 19.87 4.32
CA ALA A 23 6.44 21.00 5.23
C ALA A 23 4.96 21.14 5.60
N LEU A 24 4.05 20.67 4.73
CA LEU A 24 2.60 20.68 4.96
C LEU A 24 2.09 19.42 5.69
N GLY A 25 2.99 18.56 6.18
CA GLY A 25 2.63 17.37 6.94
C GLY A 25 2.65 16.06 6.14
N LEU A 26 3.21 16.02 4.92
CA LEU A 26 3.46 14.76 4.20
C LEU A 26 4.70 14.00 4.72
N GLY A 27 4.77 13.84 6.04
CA GLY A 27 5.81 13.15 6.78
C GLY A 27 5.24 12.07 7.71
N PRO A 28 6.06 11.43 8.55
CA PRO A 28 5.64 10.32 9.40
C PRO A 28 4.65 10.73 10.51
N THR A 29 4.75 11.97 10.99
CA THR A 29 3.94 12.52 12.10
C THR A 29 2.80 13.42 11.65
N GLY A 30 2.71 13.75 10.36
CA GLY A 30 1.68 14.66 9.83
C GLY A 30 0.41 13.92 9.41
N PHE A 31 0.12 13.90 8.11
CA PHE A 31 -1.06 13.25 7.57
C PHE A 31 -1.10 11.75 7.90
N THR A 32 -2.33 11.21 8.03
CA THR A 32 -2.51 9.77 8.11
C THR A 32 -1.88 9.10 6.88
N ARG A 33 -1.32 7.90 7.06
CA ARG A 33 -0.65 7.17 5.96
C ARG A 33 -1.56 6.98 4.75
N LEU A 34 -2.86 6.69 4.99
CA LEU A 34 -3.84 6.59 3.92
C LEU A 34 -4.00 7.91 3.14
N LEU A 35 -4.13 9.04 3.84
CA LEU A 35 -4.24 10.35 3.19
C LEU A 35 -2.95 10.70 2.44
N ALA A 36 -1.80 10.46 3.04
CA ALA A 36 -0.50 10.68 2.41
C ALA A 36 -0.31 9.82 1.14
N THR A 37 -0.83 8.59 1.13
CA THR A 37 -0.95 7.74 -0.07
C THR A 37 -1.84 8.32 -1.14
N ARG A 38 -3.00 8.86 -0.77
CA ARG A 38 -3.89 9.51 -1.75
C ARG A 38 -3.27 10.77 -2.35
N ILE A 39 -2.64 11.61 -1.52
CA ILE A 39 -1.93 12.82 -1.98
C ILE A 39 -0.82 12.44 -2.96
N TYR A 40 -0.01 11.44 -2.64
CA TYR A 40 1.03 10.98 -3.56
C TYR A 40 0.46 10.43 -4.87
N ALA A 41 -0.53 9.56 -4.80
CA ALA A 41 -1.14 8.97 -5.98
C ALA A 41 -1.78 10.03 -6.90
N GLN A 42 -2.32 11.11 -6.31
CA GLN A 42 -3.03 12.16 -7.04
C GLN A 42 -2.12 13.27 -7.57
N PHE A 43 -1.07 13.68 -6.83
CA PHE A 43 -0.29 14.88 -7.16
C PHE A 43 1.17 14.60 -7.52
N ILE A 44 1.81 13.63 -6.86
CA ILE A 44 3.25 13.37 -7.04
C ILE A 44 3.49 12.32 -8.10
N ARG A 45 2.75 11.21 -8.05
CA ARG A 45 2.93 10.10 -8.96
C ARG A 45 2.70 10.50 -10.42
N PRO A 46 1.67 11.30 -10.79
CA PRO A 46 1.47 11.73 -12.17
C PRO A 46 2.66 12.53 -12.73
N GLN A 47 3.40 13.26 -11.91
CA GLN A 47 4.60 13.98 -12.37
C GLN A 47 5.70 13.01 -12.84
N MET A 48 5.85 11.87 -12.15
CA MET A 48 6.79 10.82 -12.57
C MET A 48 6.29 10.04 -13.79
N GLU A 49 4.97 9.88 -13.91
CA GLU A 49 4.32 9.12 -14.96
C GLU A 49 4.21 9.85 -16.31
N TYR A 50 4.41 11.17 -16.30
CA TYR A 50 4.28 12.00 -17.48
C TYR A 50 5.16 11.50 -18.64
N GLY A 51 4.53 11.24 -19.79
CA GLY A 51 5.20 10.75 -21.00
C GLY A 51 5.55 9.26 -21.02
N LEU A 52 5.38 8.50 -19.93
CA LEU A 52 5.72 7.07 -19.90
C LEU A 52 4.81 6.21 -20.80
N ALA A 53 3.60 6.69 -21.07
CA ALA A 53 2.63 5.98 -21.93
C ALA A 53 3.06 5.90 -23.40
N ILE A 54 3.87 6.86 -23.86
CA ILE A 54 4.26 7.03 -25.27
C ILE A 54 5.74 6.77 -25.53
N GLN A 55 6.48 6.34 -24.51
CA GLN A 55 7.91 6.08 -24.62
C GLN A 55 8.25 4.66 -24.17
N LYS A 56 9.10 3.98 -24.95
CA LYS A 56 9.70 2.71 -24.53
C LYS A 56 10.66 2.97 -23.36
N THR A 57 10.26 2.54 -22.18
CA THR A 57 11.05 2.77 -20.96
C THR A 57 12.08 1.66 -20.80
N GLN A 58 13.37 2.02 -20.84
CA GLN A 58 14.45 1.08 -20.57
C GLN A 58 14.45 0.63 -19.09
N GLN A 59 15.03 -0.54 -18.81
CA GLN A 59 15.11 -1.07 -17.44
C GLN A 59 15.85 -0.11 -16.49
N LYS A 60 16.93 0.54 -16.95
CA LYS A 60 17.65 1.58 -16.20
C LYS A 60 16.72 2.66 -15.65
N TYR A 61 15.84 3.21 -16.51
CA TYR A 61 14.94 4.29 -16.12
C TYR A 61 13.77 3.81 -15.28
N THR A 62 13.29 2.58 -15.52
CA THR A 62 12.29 1.94 -14.64
C THR A 62 12.86 1.78 -13.23
N LYS A 63 14.14 1.39 -13.10
CA LYS A 63 14.84 1.29 -11.81
C LYS A 63 15.01 2.66 -11.15
N LEU A 64 15.31 3.71 -11.91
CA LEU A 64 15.38 5.07 -11.39
C LEU A 64 14.02 5.51 -10.81
N LEU A 65 12.92 5.32 -11.55
CA LEU A 65 11.56 5.63 -11.09
C LEU A 65 11.18 4.82 -9.84
N GLU A 66 11.48 3.52 -9.81
CA GLU A 66 11.21 2.64 -8.67
C GLU A 66 12.01 3.08 -7.43
N ASN A 67 13.28 3.45 -7.64
CA ASN A 67 14.14 3.99 -6.59
C ASN A 67 13.57 5.30 -6.06
N THR A 68 13.16 6.24 -6.92
CA THR A 68 12.53 7.50 -6.52
C THR A 68 11.26 7.22 -5.71
N GLN A 69 10.32 6.40 -6.21
CA GLN A 69 9.10 6.03 -5.48
C GLN A 69 9.43 5.43 -4.09
N SER A 70 10.45 4.57 -4.03
CA SER A 70 10.84 3.91 -2.78
C SER A 70 11.54 4.85 -1.80
N SER A 71 12.52 5.63 -2.26
CA SER A 71 13.38 6.46 -1.41
C SER A 71 12.73 7.78 -1.03
N SER A 72 12.11 8.48 -1.98
CA SER A 72 11.55 9.80 -1.73
C SER A 72 10.20 9.69 -1.01
N TYR A 73 9.35 8.76 -1.42
CA TYR A 73 7.97 8.66 -0.95
C TYR A 73 7.76 7.62 0.16
N PHE A 74 7.95 6.32 -0.12
CA PHE A 74 7.62 5.28 0.88
C PHE A 74 8.42 5.47 2.16
N ARG A 75 9.75 5.59 2.07
CA ARG A 75 10.58 5.75 3.26
C ARG A 75 10.21 7.00 4.08
N ARG A 76 9.84 8.09 3.43
CA ARG A 76 9.48 9.35 4.10
C ARG A 76 8.20 9.24 4.93
N ILE A 77 7.11 8.70 4.38
CA ILE A 77 5.84 8.54 5.12
C ILE A 77 5.96 7.54 6.26
N TYR A 78 6.81 6.54 6.11
CA TYR A 78 7.01 5.57 7.17
C TYR A 78 8.10 6.01 8.18
N GLY A 79 8.79 7.15 7.96
CA GLY A 79 9.88 7.63 8.82
C GLY A 79 11.11 6.70 8.81
N SER A 80 11.30 5.98 7.70
CA SER A 80 12.35 4.98 7.54
C SER A 80 13.66 5.61 7.09
N ASN A 81 14.56 5.90 8.04
CA ASN A 81 15.96 6.21 7.68
C ASN A 81 16.79 4.95 7.40
N ASN A 82 16.29 3.77 7.81
CA ASN A 82 16.97 2.50 7.63
C ASN A 82 16.84 1.99 6.18
N GLN A 83 17.97 1.82 5.48
CA GLN A 83 18.02 1.26 4.13
C GLN A 83 17.49 -0.18 4.04
N ARG A 84 17.55 -0.95 5.15
CA ARG A 84 17.09 -2.34 5.24
C ARG A 84 15.58 -2.49 5.33
N ALA A 85 14.82 -1.40 5.51
CA ALA A 85 13.37 -1.48 5.53
C ALA A 85 12.79 -1.95 4.18
N SER A 86 11.87 -2.91 4.24
CA SER A 86 11.25 -3.45 3.04
C SER A 86 10.24 -2.48 2.44
N THR A 87 10.62 -1.85 1.34
CA THR A 87 9.73 -1.00 0.55
C THR A 87 8.62 -1.81 -0.13
N LYS A 88 8.83 -3.11 -0.34
CA LYS A 88 7.79 -4.02 -0.86
C LYS A 88 6.66 -4.25 0.13
N VAL A 89 6.96 -4.32 1.43
CA VAL A 89 5.91 -4.36 2.46
C VAL A 89 5.16 -3.02 2.50
N MET A 90 5.88 -1.89 2.51
CA MET A 90 5.26 -0.56 2.49
C MET A 90 4.30 -0.39 1.32
N GLN A 91 4.75 -0.81 0.14
CA GLN A 91 4.00 -0.81 -1.11
C GLN A 91 2.74 -1.69 -1.01
N HIS A 92 2.87 -2.90 -0.46
CA HIS A 92 1.76 -3.84 -0.28
C HIS A 92 0.69 -3.29 0.69
N LEU A 93 1.10 -2.70 1.82
CA LEU A 93 0.16 -2.15 2.82
C LEU A 93 -0.77 -1.07 2.25
N ILE A 94 -0.31 -0.30 1.27
CA ILE A 94 -1.07 0.80 0.66
C ILE A 94 -1.56 0.50 -0.75
N ASN A 95 -1.35 -0.73 -1.23
CA ASN A 95 -1.76 -1.21 -2.55
C ASN A 95 -1.32 -0.31 -3.73
N ILE A 96 -0.08 0.20 -3.66
CA ILE A 96 0.51 0.99 -4.76
C ILE A 96 1.25 0.04 -5.70
N PRO A 97 1.03 0.05 -7.04
CA PRO A 97 1.82 -0.79 -7.95
C PRO A 97 3.29 -0.35 -8.07
N SER A 98 4.16 -1.25 -8.53
CA SER A 98 5.54 -0.91 -8.87
C SER A 98 5.55 0.06 -10.06
N MET A 99 6.63 0.82 -10.24
CA MET A 99 6.79 1.66 -11.43
C MET A 99 6.89 0.82 -12.71
N LYS A 100 7.45 -0.38 -12.63
CA LYS A 100 7.48 -1.36 -13.73
C LYS A 100 6.06 -1.70 -14.20
N ILE A 101 5.20 -2.18 -13.31
CA ILE A 101 3.81 -2.48 -13.68
C ILE A 101 3.08 -1.22 -14.11
N ARG A 102 3.31 -0.10 -13.42
CA ARG A 102 2.59 1.13 -13.71
C ARG A 102 2.85 1.62 -15.13
N VAL A 103 4.09 1.53 -15.61
CA VAL A 103 4.48 1.81 -17.01
C VAL A 103 3.70 0.91 -17.96
N SER A 104 3.66 -0.41 -17.70
CA SER A 104 2.90 -1.34 -18.54
C SER A 104 1.40 -1.02 -18.59
N ILE A 105 0.80 -0.64 -17.45
CA ILE A 105 -0.62 -0.22 -17.38
C ILE A 105 -0.83 1.08 -18.17
N LEU A 106 0.07 2.06 -18.05
CA LEU A 106 -0.04 3.34 -18.76
C LEU A 106 0.02 3.14 -20.27
N GLN A 107 1.00 2.38 -20.74
CA GLN A 107 1.22 2.08 -22.14
C GLN A 107 0.04 1.27 -22.72
N ALA A 108 -0.43 0.23 -22.02
CA ALA A 108 -1.57 -0.55 -22.49
C ALA A 108 -2.88 0.26 -22.51
N LYS A 109 -3.13 1.13 -21.51
CA LYS A 109 -4.28 2.04 -21.54
C LYS A 109 -4.21 3.04 -22.67
N PHE A 110 -3.00 3.51 -22.99
CA PHE A 110 -2.79 4.41 -24.10
C PHE A 110 -3.01 3.70 -25.44
N LEU A 111 -2.37 2.56 -25.67
CA LEU A 111 -2.57 1.70 -26.84
C LEU A 111 -4.05 1.35 -27.07
N ASN A 112 -4.77 1.00 -25.99
CA ASN A 112 -6.20 0.72 -26.08
C ASN A 112 -7.01 1.94 -26.52
N ARG A 113 -6.56 3.17 -26.26
CA ARG A 113 -7.25 4.38 -26.71
C ARG A 113 -6.86 4.73 -28.13
N THR A 114 -5.58 4.62 -28.49
CA THR A 114 -5.07 5.06 -29.79
C THR A 114 -5.58 4.22 -30.95
N ARG A 115 -5.78 2.92 -30.74
CA ARG A 115 -6.25 1.99 -31.80
C ARG A 115 -7.67 2.27 -32.30
N TRP A 116 -8.47 2.99 -31.51
CA TRP A 116 -9.86 3.32 -31.83
C TRP A 116 -10.07 4.80 -32.11
N LEU A 117 -8.99 5.58 -32.18
CA LEU A 117 -9.10 6.97 -32.60
C LEU A 117 -9.36 7.04 -34.11
N PRO A 118 -10.11 8.06 -34.56
CA PRO A 118 -10.23 8.37 -35.97
C PRO A 118 -8.87 8.61 -36.66
N GLU A 119 -8.76 8.23 -37.94
CA GLU A 119 -7.51 8.31 -38.72
C GLU A 119 -7.06 9.76 -38.98
N ASP A 120 -7.96 10.72 -38.94
CA ASP A 120 -7.72 12.16 -39.08
C ASP A 120 -7.12 12.82 -37.83
N THR A 121 -7.01 12.08 -36.71
CA THR A 121 -6.34 12.61 -35.52
C THR A 121 -4.82 12.69 -35.74
N LEU A 122 -4.17 13.76 -35.29
CA LEU A 122 -2.69 13.87 -35.30
C LEU A 122 -1.98 12.67 -34.63
N LEU A 123 -2.70 11.97 -33.75
CA LEU A 123 -2.21 10.84 -32.99
C LEU A 123 -2.14 9.54 -33.82
N SER A 124 -2.92 9.44 -34.91
CA SER A 124 -2.84 8.33 -35.87
C SER A 124 -1.46 8.25 -36.53
N ASN A 125 -0.83 9.41 -36.80
CA ASN A 125 0.53 9.52 -37.33
C ASN A 125 1.59 8.87 -36.42
N LEU A 126 1.28 8.70 -35.13
CA LEU A 126 2.19 8.09 -34.16
C LEU A 126 2.01 6.57 -34.06
N LEU A 127 0.98 5.97 -34.67
CA LEU A 127 0.71 4.52 -34.60
C LEU A 127 1.92 3.64 -34.94
N PRO A 128 2.71 3.92 -36.01
CA PRO A 128 3.89 3.10 -36.34
C PRO A 128 4.95 3.09 -35.24
N ILE A 129 5.11 4.22 -34.53
CA ILE A 129 6.04 4.34 -33.40
C ILE A 129 5.45 3.64 -32.17
N ILE A 130 4.14 3.79 -31.96
CA ILE A 130 3.41 3.29 -30.80
C ILE A 130 3.38 1.75 -30.77
N ASP A 131 3.26 1.07 -31.90
CA ASP A 131 3.28 -0.39 -31.96
C ASP A 131 4.60 -1.00 -31.46
N THR A 132 5.71 -0.24 -31.55
CA THR A 132 7.01 -0.67 -31.01
C THR A 132 7.10 -0.64 -29.48
N ILE A 133 6.14 0.01 -28.81
CA ILE A 133 6.06 0.17 -27.35
C ILE A 133 5.43 -1.08 -26.68
N SER A 134 4.93 -2.03 -27.49
CA SER A 134 4.24 -3.26 -27.08
C SER A 134 4.74 -3.87 -25.76
N THR A 135 3.88 -3.83 -24.75
CA THR A 135 4.17 -4.24 -23.37
C THR A 135 3.70 -5.65 -23.07
N THR A 136 4.18 -6.23 -21.97
CA THR A 136 3.67 -7.51 -21.46
C THR A 136 2.16 -7.49 -21.23
N LEU A 137 1.61 -6.39 -20.67
CA LEU A 137 0.16 -6.27 -20.44
C LEU A 137 -0.61 -6.16 -21.76
N TRP A 138 -0.10 -5.38 -22.72
CA TRP A 138 -0.75 -5.25 -24.03
C TRP A 138 -0.77 -6.59 -24.77
N LYS A 139 0.34 -7.32 -24.75
CA LYS A 139 0.46 -8.65 -25.36
C LYS A 139 -0.44 -9.71 -24.72
N SER A 140 -0.85 -9.54 -23.47
CA SER A 140 -1.78 -10.47 -22.81
C SER A 140 -3.25 -10.20 -23.13
N LEU A 141 -3.57 -9.11 -23.83
CA LEU A 141 -4.94 -8.78 -24.21
C LEU A 141 -5.35 -9.53 -25.48
N PRO A 142 -6.63 -9.86 -25.66
CA PRO A 142 -7.12 -10.52 -26.87
C PRO A 142 -6.86 -9.67 -28.13
N PRO A 143 -6.59 -10.28 -29.29
CA PRO A 143 -6.40 -9.53 -30.54
C PRO A 143 -7.69 -8.86 -31.04
N GLN A 144 -8.86 -9.42 -30.70
CA GLN A 144 -10.19 -8.94 -31.08
C GLN A 144 -10.90 -8.30 -29.88
N MET A 145 -10.41 -7.13 -29.47
CA MET A 145 -11.11 -6.33 -28.44
C MET A 145 -12.18 -5.46 -29.08
N ALA A 146 -13.27 -5.20 -28.36
CA ALA A 146 -14.21 -4.16 -28.74
C ALA A 146 -13.58 -2.76 -28.55
N PRO A 147 -14.03 -1.75 -29.32
CA PRO A 147 -13.65 -0.36 -29.11
C PRO A 147 -13.78 0.05 -27.65
N TYR A 148 -12.72 0.62 -27.09
CA TYR A 148 -12.70 1.17 -25.74
C TYR A 148 -13.08 0.19 -24.61
N ASP A 149 -12.80 -1.12 -24.76
CA ASP A 149 -13.07 -2.11 -23.71
C ASP A 149 -12.14 -1.94 -22.49
N ASN A 150 -12.49 -0.98 -21.64
CA ASN A 150 -11.83 -0.72 -20.38
C ASN A 150 -12.03 -1.86 -19.36
N LYS A 151 -13.02 -2.74 -19.55
CA LYS A 151 -13.29 -3.84 -18.61
C LYS A 151 -12.23 -4.92 -18.77
N GLN A 152 -11.88 -5.29 -20.00
CA GLN A 152 -10.80 -6.23 -20.28
C GLN A 152 -9.43 -5.70 -19.82
N VAL A 153 -9.12 -4.43 -20.12
CA VAL A 153 -7.87 -3.80 -19.65
C VAL A 153 -7.80 -3.80 -18.11
N LYS A 154 -8.91 -3.53 -17.41
CA LYS A 154 -8.98 -3.62 -15.94
C LYS A 154 -8.78 -5.05 -15.44
N ALA A 155 -9.37 -6.06 -16.10
CA ALA A 155 -9.22 -7.45 -15.72
C ALA A 155 -7.77 -7.94 -15.90
N ALA A 156 -7.16 -7.68 -17.07
CA ALA A 156 -5.76 -8.00 -17.33
C ALA A 156 -4.81 -7.26 -16.37
N THR A 157 -5.09 -5.99 -16.07
CA THR A 157 -4.34 -5.23 -15.05
C THR A 157 -4.40 -5.92 -13.69
N LYS A 158 -5.59 -6.36 -13.26
CA LYS A 158 -5.75 -7.07 -11.99
C LYS A 158 -4.99 -8.39 -11.98
N GLN A 159 -5.03 -9.16 -13.07
CA GLN A 159 -4.26 -10.40 -13.20
C GLN A 159 -2.75 -10.14 -13.11
N LEU A 160 -2.22 -9.18 -13.86
CA LEU A 160 -0.79 -8.83 -13.85
C LEU A 160 -0.32 -8.39 -12.45
N LEU A 161 -1.12 -7.57 -11.75
CA LEU A 161 -0.83 -7.16 -10.38
C LEU A 161 -0.74 -8.35 -9.43
N ASN A 162 -1.67 -9.30 -9.54
CA ASN A 162 -1.66 -10.50 -8.71
C ASN A 162 -0.45 -11.39 -9.03
N LEU A 163 -0.08 -11.54 -10.31
CA LEU A 163 1.11 -12.31 -10.71
C LEU A 163 2.39 -11.73 -10.10
N GLU A 164 2.66 -10.43 -10.27
CA GLU A 164 3.86 -9.80 -9.67
C GLU A 164 3.84 -9.87 -8.14
N PHE A 165 2.65 -9.75 -7.53
CA PHE A 165 2.51 -9.92 -6.09
C PHE A 165 2.87 -11.34 -5.64
N GLN A 166 2.38 -12.38 -6.33
CA GLN A 166 2.72 -13.76 -5.99
C GLN A 166 4.20 -14.06 -6.22
N GLU A 167 4.80 -13.56 -7.32
CA GLU A 167 6.25 -13.66 -7.53
C GLU A 167 7.04 -13.01 -6.40
N THR A 168 6.65 -11.80 -5.99
CA THR A 168 7.28 -11.08 -4.87
C THR A 168 7.11 -11.83 -3.54
N ARG A 169 5.93 -12.42 -3.33
CA ARG A 169 5.57 -13.17 -2.12
C ARG A 169 6.29 -14.52 -2.03
N ASN A 170 6.57 -15.16 -3.14
CA ASN A 170 7.23 -16.47 -3.19
C ASN A 170 8.74 -16.38 -3.42
N GLY A 171 9.27 -15.17 -3.68
CA GLY A 171 10.69 -14.95 -3.89
C GLY A 171 11.58 -15.17 -2.65
N PRO A 172 12.91 -15.27 -2.83
CA PRO A 172 13.85 -15.65 -1.77
C PRO A 172 13.96 -14.65 -0.60
N LYS A 173 13.55 -13.38 -0.81
CA LYS A 173 13.59 -12.30 0.20
C LYS A 173 12.18 -11.86 0.64
N SER A 174 11.20 -12.76 0.55
CA SER A 174 9.79 -12.42 0.71
C SER A 174 9.23 -12.55 2.13
N LYS A 175 9.99 -13.06 3.11
CA LYS A 175 9.47 -13.45 4.45
C LYS A 175 8.48 -12.44 5.05
N LEU A 176 8.79 -11.14 5.01
CA LEU A 176 7.92 -10.08 5.52
C LEU A 176 6.64 -9.87 4.69
N VAL A 177 6.75 -9.93 3.35
CA VAL A 177 5.60 -9.82 2.44
C VAL A 177 4.72 -11.08 2.53
N ALA A 178 5.33 -12.26 2.67
CA ALA A 178 4.63 -13.53 2.90
C ALA A 178 3.85 -13.56 4.22
N ALA A 179 4.36 -12.89 5.27
CA ALA A 179 3.63 -12.72 6.52
C ALA A 179 2.43 -11.75 6.41
N CYS A 180 2.40 -10.88 5.40
CA CYS A 180 1.26 -10.01 5.11
C CYS A 180 0.10 -10.76 4.45
N ARG A 181 -1.01 -10.05 4.16
CA ARG A 181 -2.21 -10.64 3.57
C ARG A 181 -1.91 -11.32 2.23
N PRO A 182 -2.50 -12.48 1.93
CA PRO A 182 -2.22 -13.22 0.69
C PRO A 182 -2.90 -12.65 -0.56
N TYR A 183 -3.46 -11.44 -0.49
CA TYR A 183 -4.18 -10.78 -1.57
C TYR A 183 -4.00 -9.26 -1.52
N LEU A 184 -4.17 -8.61 -2.67
CA LEU A 184 -3.99 -7.18 -2.83
C LEU A 184 -5.19 -6.38 -2.32
N LEU A 185 -4.92 -5.48 -1.36
CA LEU A 185 -5.84 -4.45 -0.87
C LEU A 185 -5.08 -3.41 -0.06
N ILE A 186 -5.73 -2.30 0.27
CA ILE A 186 -5.20 -1.35 1.26
C ILE A 186 -5.38 -1.97 2.65
N ASP A 187 -4.28 -2.33 3.31
CA ASP A 187 -4.29 -3.05 4.58
C ASP A 187 -5.09 -2.27 5.64
N PRO A 188 -6.04 -2.91 6.35
CA PRO A 188 -6.85 -2.26 7.37
C PRO A 188 -6.05 -1.48 8.41
N ILE A 189 -4.82 -1.88 8.71
CA ILE A 189 -3.94 -1.16 9.65
C ILE A 189 -3.76 0.32 9.26
N VAL A 190 -3.77 0.67 7.97
CA VAL A 190 -3.52 2.07 7.55
C VAL A 190 -4.74 2.98 7.66
N TRP A 191 -5.95 2.44 7.81
CA TRP A 191 -7.20 3.23 7.78
C TRP A 191 -8.18 2.94 8.91
N LEU A 192 -8.06 1.82 9.62
CA LEU A 192 -8.90 1.53 10.78
C LEU A 192 -8.72 2.63 11.86
N PRO A 193 -9.82 3.03 12.51
CA PRO A 193 -9.77 4.00 13.60
C PRO A 193 -9.03 3.37 14.79
N MET A 194 -7.90 3.96 15.17
CA MET A 194 -7.08 3.56 16.30
C MET A 194 -6.11 4.70 16.63
N LYS A 195 -5.54 4.69 17.83
CA LYS A 195 -4.53 5.67 18.25
C LYS A 195 -3.32 5.63 17.31
N TYR A 196 -2.68 6.79 17.12
CA TYR A 196 -1.48 6.89 16.28
C TYR A 196 -0.36 5.94 16.75
N SER A 197 -0.11 5.90 18.06
CA SER A 197 0.89 5.00 18.67
C SER A 197 0.57 3.52 18.45
N GLN A 198 -0.68 3.10 18.61
CA GLN A 198 -1.13 1.74 18.28
C GLN A 198 -0.85 1.39 16.81
N ARG A 199 -1.28 2.26 15.89
CA ARG A 199 -1.07 2.07 14.45
C ARG A 199 0.42 1.95 14.12
N ASN A 200 1.25 2.82 14.70
CA ASN A 200 2.69 2.80 14.49
C ASN A 200 3.32 1.49 14.92
N ARG A 201 2.93 0.94 16.08
CA ARG A 201 3.43 -0.37 16.53
C ARG A 201 3.03 -1.49 15.58
N LEU A 202 1.79 -1.53 15.11
CA LEU A 202 1.34 -2.56 14.16
C LEU A 202 2.09 -2.46 12.82
N ILE A 203 2.34 -1.25 12.34
CA ILE A 203 3.10 -1.02 11.11
C ILE A 203 4.57 -1.40 11.29
N ARG A 204 5.19 -0.99 12.40
CA ARG A 204 6.57 -1.38 12.76
C ARG A 204 6.71 -2.89 12.85
N TRP A 205 5.69 -3.59 13.39
CA TRP A 205 5.63 -5.05 13.32
C TRP A 205 5.65 -5.49 11.87
N ARG A 206 4.71 -5.08 11.00
CA ARG A 206 4.69 -5.48 9.58
C ARG A 206 6.01 -5.26 8.85
N LEU A 207 6.64 -4.12 9.08
CA LEU A 207 7.90 -3.74 8.43
C LEU A 207 9.13 -4.50 8.95
N GLY A 208 8.98 -5.31 10.00
CA GLY A 208 10.10 -6.03 10.61
C GLY A 208 11.02 -5.14 11.42
N TRP A 209 10.55 -3.95 11.83
CA TRP A 209 11.32 -3.02 12.64
C TRP A 209 11.19 -3.29 14.14
N MET A 210 10.25 -4.15 14.53
CA MET A 210 10.15 -4.70 15.87
C MET A 210 10.19 -6.23 15.83
N PRO A 211 10.88 -6.87 16.79
CA PRO A 211 11.55 -6.22 17.91
C PRO A 211 12.97 -5.70 17.59
N ASN A 212 13.57 -6.13 16.48
CA ASN A 212 14.98 -5.90 16.20
C ASN A 212 15.18 -5.02 14.97
N GLY A 213 14.85 -3.73 15.10
CA GLY A 213 15.06 -2.71 14.06
C GLY A 213 16.52 -2.48 13.66
N GLY A 214 17.43 -3.37 14.05
CA GLY A 214 18.87 -3.32 13.81
C GLY A 214 19.71 -3.36 15.10
N THR A 215 19.09 -3.35 16.28
CA THR A 215 19.74 -3.34 17.59
C THR A 215 19.67 -4.71 18.25
N SER A 216 20.81 -5.26 18.65
CA SER A 216 20.97 -6.50 19.41
C SER A 216 20.44 -6.40 20.86
N ALA A 217 19.26 -5.81 21.04
CA ALA A 217 18.62 -5.66 22.34
C ALA A 217 18.39 -7.04 22.97
N ILE A 218 18.77 -7.16 24.22
CA ILE A 218 18.57 -8.36 25.04
C ILE A 218 17.16 -8.28 25.64
N CYS A 219 16.46 -9.39 25.67
CA CYS A 219 15.15 -9.46 26.31
C CYS A 219 15.31 -9.28 27.82
N ARG A 220 14.76 -8.19 28.37
CA ARG A 220 14.74 -7.90 29.80
C ARG A 220 13.59 -8.59 30.55
N SER A 221 12.69 -9.27 29.82
CA SER A 221 11.54 -9.96 30.39
C SER A 221 11.77 -11.43 30.72
N CYS A 222 12.77 -12.06 30.10
CA CYS A 222 13.16 -13.44 30.41
C CYS A 222 14.54 -13.47 31.07
N ASN A 223 14.78 -14.46 31.94
CA ASN A 223 16.07 -14.63 32.61
C ASN A 223 17.17 -15.22 31.70
N ASP A 224 16.86 -15.49 30.43
CA ASP A 224 17.73 -16.23 29.51
C ASP A 224 18.67 -15.34 28.68
N ASN A 225 18.65 -14.02 28.88
CA ASN A 225 19.47 -13.03 28.15
C ASN A 225 19.48 -13.20 26.62
N GLN A 226 18.39 -13.71 26.04
CA GLN A 226 18.28 -13.94 24.60
C GLN A 226 18.10 -12.62 23.85
N HIS A 227 18.64 -12.54 22.63
CA HIS A 227 18.36 -11.42 21.74
C HIS A 227 16.89 -11.36 21.37
N LEU A 228 16.33 -10.16 21.41
CA LEU A 228 14.99 -9.89 20.94
C LEU A 228 14.92 -10.20 19.43
N SER A 229 14.17 -11.24 19.10
CA SER A 229 13.79 -11.62 17.74
C SER A 229 12.28 -11.85 17.70
N ARG A 230 11.65 -11.87 16.52
CA ARG A 230 10.21 -12.15 16.44
C ARG A 230 9.86 -13.51 17.04
N ASN A 231 10.68 -14.53 16.77
CA ASN A 231 10.47 -15.86 17.33
C ASN A 231 10.58 -15.86 18.85
N HIS A 232 11.60 -15.18 19.38
CA HIS A 232 11.78 -15.04 20.82
C HIS A 232 10.59 -14.29 21.45
N VAL A 233 10.11 -13.20 20.86
CA VAL A 233 8.93 -12.48 21.36
C VAL A 233 7.71 -13.39 21.38
N ILE A 234 7.51 -14.19 20.34
CA ILE A 234 6.37 -15.12 20.24
C ILE A 234 6.43 -16.15 21.39
N SER A 235 7.59 -16.74 21.65
CA SER A 235 7.75 -17.73 22.72
C SER A 235 7.76 -17.09 24.13
N CYS A 236 8.50 -16.01 24.32
CA CYS A 236 8.69 -15.32 25.60
C CYS A 236 7.37 -14.77 26.16
N PHE A 237 6.51 -14.22 25.30
CA PHE A 237 5.19 -13.70 25.72
C PHE A 237 4.08 -14.75 25.62
N ASN A 238 4.40 -15.99 25.26
CA ASN A 238 3.43 -17.06 24.97
C ASN A 238 2.26 -16.54 24.11
N VAL A 239 2.60 -15.90 22.98
CA VAL A 239 1.67 -15.11 22.18
C VAL A 239 0.52 -15.96 21.65
N GLN A 240 0.75 -17.24 21.39
CA GLN A 240 -0.29 -18.20 21.00
C GLN A 240 -1.42 -18.25 22.02
N THR A 241 -1.07 -18.44 23.30
CA THR A 241 -2.06 -18.49 24.39
C THR A 241 -2.73 -17.13 24.56
N LEU A 242 -1.95 -16.04 24.53
CA LEU A 242 -2.48 -14.69 24.72
C LEU A 242 -3.49 -14.29 23.65
N LEU A 243 -3.25 -14.65 22.39
CA LEU A 243 -4.12 -14.31 21.26
C LEU A 243 -5.10 -15.44 20.91
N ASN A 244 -5.15 -16.53 21.70
CA ASN A 244 -5.97 -17.71 21.44
C ASN A 244 -5.78 -18.27 20.01
N ILE A 245 -4.53 -18.42 19.59
CA ILE A 245 -4.13 -18.92 18.27
C ILE A 245 -3.44 -20.29 18.42
N PRO A 246 -3.78 -21.29 17.58
CA PRO A 246 -3.13 -22.60 17.60
C PRO A 246 -1.61 -22.54 17.39
N TYR A 247 -0.87 -23.40 18.08
CA TYR A 247 0.61 -23.49 18.00
C TYR A 247 1.15 -23.84 16.61
N VAL A 248 0.33 -24.42 15.73
CA VAL A 248 0.69 -24.68 14.33
C VAL A 248 0.92 -23.38 13.52
N VAL A 249 0.40 -22.24 14.00
CA VAL A 249 0.60 -20.94 13.36
C VAL A 249 1.94 -20.34 13.83
N PRO A 250 2.95 -20.22 12.96
CA PRO A 250 4.29 -19.80 13.38
C PRO A 250 4.37 -18.30 13.73
N ASP A 251 3.55 -17.45 13.10
CA ASP A 251 3.48 -16.00 13.36
C ASP A 251 2.04 -15.61 13.77
N PRO A 252 1.66 -15.82 15.04
CA PRO A 252 0.31 -15.56 15.52
C PRO A 252 -0.07 -14.08 15.43
N ILE A 253 0.88 -13.15 15.60
CA ILE A 253 0.60 -11.70 15.48
C ILE A 253 0.23 -11.35 14.04
N SER A 254 1.06 -11.74 13.06
CA SER A 254 0.75 -11.47 11.66
C SER A 254 -0.52 -12.17 11.19
N PHE A 255 -0.82 -13.36 11.72
CA PHE A 255 -2.08 -14.06 11.49
C PHE A 255 -3.30 -13.26 11.97
N VAL A 256 -3.26 -12.75 13.20
CA VAL A 256 -4.33 -11.87 13.72
C VAL A 256 -4.45 -10.60 12.88
N LEU A 257 -3.34 -9.95 12.51
CA LEU A 257 -3.36 -8.76 11.66
C LEU A 257 -3.94 -9.02 10.26
N ASN A 258 -3.68 -10.19 9.68
CA ASN A 258 -4.29 -10.61 8.42
C ASN A 258 -5.81 -10.85 8.54
N SER A 259 -6.31 -11.03 9.75
CA SER A 259 -7.72 -11.24 10.04
C SER A 259 -8.49 -9.94 10.29
N LEU A 260 -7.81 -8.78 10.41
CA LEU A 260 -8.46 -7.49 10.65
C LEU A 260 -9.61 -7.25 9.66
N PRO A 261 -10.73 -6.66 10.11
CA PRO A 261 -11.89 -6.45 9.26
C PRO A 261 -11.56 -5.48 8.12
N THR A 262 -11.90 -5.87 6.90
CA THR A 262 -11.82 -5.01 5.70
C THR A 262 -13.08 -4.19 5.46
N LYS A 263 -14.15 -4.55 6.17
CA LYS A 263 -15.45 -3.88 6.25
C LYS A 263 -16.02 -4.14 7.64
N ARG A 264 -16.93 -3.29 8.09
CA ARG A 264 -17.64 -3.52 9.36
C ARG A 264 -18.34 -4.88 9.30
N SER A 265 -18.18 -5.67 10.35
CA SER A 265 -18.81 -6.99 10.46
C SER A 265 -20.26 -6.83 10.89
N THR A 266 -21.16 -7.60 10.29
CA THR A 266 -22.56 -7.74 10.74
C THR A 266 -22.75 -8.99 11.61
N SER A 267 -21.66 -9.60 12.06
CA SER A 267 -21.64 -10.88 12.75
C SER A 267 -21.17 -10.70 14.19
N ASP A 268 -22.05 -11.02 15.13
CA ASP A 268 -21.81 -10.94 16.58
C ASP A 268 -20.62 -11.76 17.04
N SER A 269 -20.35 -12.89 16.39
CA SER A 269 -19.20 -13.74 16.74
C SER A 269 -17.87 -13.05 16.40
N LYS A 270 -17.79 -12.38 15.24
CA LYS A 270 -16.61 -11.61 14.83
C LYS A 270 -16.44 -10.35 15.67
N GLU A 271 -17.53 -9.69 16.02
CA GLU A 271 -17.51 -8.55 16.94
C GLU A 271 -16.97 -8.98 18.31
N ARG A 272 -17.55 -10.01 18.92
CA ARG A 272 -17.09 -10.55 20.21
C ARG A 272 -15.61 -10.98 20.16
N TYR A 273 -15.19 -11.62 19.07
CA TYR A 273 -13.80 -11.97 18.85
C TYR A 273 -12.88 -10.74 18.90
N TRP A 274 -13.21 -9.67 18.16
CA TRP A 274 -12.37 -8.47 18.12
C TRP A 274 -12.41 -7.67 19.43
N LYS A 275 -13.55 -7.62 20.13
CA LYS A 275 -13.65 -7.08 21.50
C LYS A 275 -12.71 -7.80 22.47
N TYR A 276 -12.55 -9.10 22.32
CA TYR A 276 -11.65 -9.91 23.14
C TYR A 276 -10.17 -9.78 22.72
N ILE A 277 -9.89 -9.86 21.42
CA ILE A 277 -8.51 -9.93 20.90
C ILE A 277 -7.82 -8.57 20.82
N TRP A 278 -8.54 -7.51 20.45
CA TRP A 278 -7.93 -6.21 20.20
C TRP A 278 -7.24 -5.58 21.44
N PRO A 279 -7.84 -5.59 22.65
CA PRO A 279 -7.17 -5.09 23.85
C PRO A 279 -5.89 -5.88 24.18
N ARG A 280 -5.91 -7.20 23.97
CA ARG A 280 -4.75 -8.08 24.20
C ARG A 280 -3.63 -7.81 23.19
N LEU A 281 -3.98 -7.71 21.91
CA LEU A 281 -3.04 -7.37 20.84
C LEU A 281 -2.39 -6.01 21.10
N THR A 282 -3.17 -4.97 21.39
CA THR A 282 -2.63 -3.62 21.61
C THR A 282 -1.77 -3.53 22.86
N ARG A 283 -2.10 -4.27 23.93
CA ARG A 283 -1.26 -4.40 25.13
C ARG A 283 0.06 -5.12 24.85
N LEU A 284 0.00 -6.30 24.22
CA LEU A 284 1.18 -7.05 23.79
C LEU A 284 2.11 -6.18 22.96
N MET A 285 1.57 -5.46 21.98
CA MET A 285 2.37 -4.57 21.13
C MET A 285 3.01 -3.43 21.92
N LYS A 286 2.35 -2.91 22.97
CA LYS A 286 2.92 -1.90 23.88
C LYS A 286 4.10 -2.48 24.67
N GLU A 287 3.97 -3.70 25.17
CA GLU A 287 5.02 -4.39 25.93
C GLU A 287 6.23 -4.72 25.05
N ILE A 288 6.00 -5.21 23.83
CA ILE A 288 7.07 -5.42 22.85
C ILE A 288 7.79 -4.10 22.56
N ASP A 289 7.06 -3.03 22.25
CA ASP A 289 7.62 -1.71 21.95
C ASP A 289 8.45 -1.15 23.13
N ARG A 290 8.00 -1.41 24.37
CA ARG A 290 8.74 -1.08 25.61
C ARG A 290 10.05 -1.82 25.74
N LEU A 291 10.10 -3.10 25.38
CA LEU A 291 11.35 -3.86 25.41
C LEU A 291 12.35 -3.44 24.34
N CYS A 292 11.86 -2.88 23.23
CA CYS A 292 12.70 -2.52 22.09
C CYS A 292 13.32 -1.12 22.19
N HIS A 293 12.81 -0.26 23.07
CA HIS A 293 13.25 1.13 23.22
C HIS A 293 13.35 1.48 24.71
N ASP A 294 14.49 2.01 25.15
CA ASP A 294 14.61 2.59 26.50
C ASP A 294 13.55 3.68 26.73
N ASP A 295 13.09 3.81 27.98
CA ASP A 295 11.95 4.64 28.36
C ASP A 295 12.16 6.15 28.07
N ASP A 296 13.39 6.58 27.75
CA ASP A 296 13.84 7.99 27.67
C ASP A 296 13.43 8.78 26.40
N LEU A 297 12.69 8.19 25.44
CA LEU A 297 12.21 8.91 24.24
C LEU A 297 10.69 9.17 24.24
N ARG A 298 10.03 9.08 25.41
CA ARG A 298 8.56 8.96 25.51
C ARG A 298 7.77 10.22 25.82
N GLU A 299 8.34 11.41 25.77
CA GLU A 299 7.62 12.59 26.27
C GLU A 299 6.81 13.40 25.23
N ASN A 300 6.76 13.00 23.96
CA ASN A 300 5.96 13.75 22.96
C ASN A 300 4.63 13.10 22.53
N ASP A 301 4.30 11.91 23.05
CA ASP A 301 2.95 11.36 22.90
C ASP A 301 2.10 11.88 24.07
N SER A 302 1.76 13.17 24.06
CA SER A 302 0.64 13.66 24.86
C SER A 302 -0.57 12.82 24.48
N GLU A 303 -1.02 11.96 25.41
CA GLU A 303 -2.19 11.12 25.24
C GLU A 303 -3.42 12.03 25.12
N GLN A 304 -3.66 12.54 23.90
CA GLN A 304 -4.89 13.26 23.63
C GLN A 304 -6.07 12.33 23.96
N PRO A 305 -7.09 12.85 24.66
CA PRO A 305 -8.24 12.05 25.05
C PRO A 305 -8.86 11.37 23.81
N LEU A 306 -9.32 10.13 24.00
CA LEU A 306 -10.02 9.37 22.97
C LEU A 306 -11.24 10.16 22.48
N SER A 307 -11.17 10.70 21.26
CA SER A 307 -12.40 11.00 20.53
C SER A 307 -13.07 9.68 20.16
N ILE A 308 -14.39 9.61 20.30
CA ILE A 308 -15.26 8.50 19.85
C ILE A 308 -14.92 8.01 18.42
N LYS A 309 -14.36 8.89 17.58
CA LYS A 309 -13.97 8.60 16.20
C LYS A 309 -12.69 7.76 16.04
N ASN A 310 -11.90 7.56 17.10
CA ASN A 310 -10.56 6.95 17.04
C ASN A 310 -10.45 5.60 17.78
N ASP A 311 -11.57 5.02 18.21
CA ASP A 311 -11.59 3.70 18.86
C ASP A 311 -12.07 2.61 17.89
N PHE A 312 -11.22 1.61 17.69
CA PHE A 312 -11.53 0.44 16.86
C PHE A 312 -12.72 -0.35 17.41
N ILE A 313 -12.84 -0.46 18.74
CA ILE A 313 -13.94 -1.19 19.39
C ILE A 313 -15.25 -0.45 19.13
N MET A 314 -15.28 0.86 19.35
CA MET A 314 -16.49 1.65 19.05
C MET A 314 -16.86 1.60 17.56
N TRP A 315 -15.87 1.58 16.67
CA TRP A 315 -16.13 1.42 15.23
C TRP A 315 -16.72 0.06 14.88
N ILE A 316 -16.45 -0.99 15.65
CA ILE A 316 -17.11 -2.29 15.48
C ILE A 316 -18.56 -2.22 15.98
N ASP A 317 -18.79 -1.57 17.12
CA ASP A 317 -20.07 -1.57 17.85
C ASP A 317 -21.18 -0.74 17.19
N GLN A 318 -20.81 0.20 16.33
CA GLN A 318 -21.79 1.06 15.68
C GLN A 318 -22.63 0.26 14.65
N PRO A 319 -23.96 0.44 14.62
CA PRO A 319 -24.81 -0.20 13.62
C PRO A 319 -24.34 0.15 12.21
N ASN A 320 -24.39 -0.83 11.30
CA ASN A 320 -23.95 -0.66 9.92
C ASN A 320 -24.99 0.18 9.16
N THR A 321 -24.96 1.51 9.30
CA THR A 321 -25.86 2.43 8.59
C THR A 321 -25.52 2.57 7.10
N ASP A 322 -24.44 1.93 6.63
CA ASP A 322 -23.96 2.02 5.24
C ASP A 322 -24.79 1.21 4.22
N SER A 323 -25.89 0.58 4.63
CA SER A 323 -26.90 0.03 3.71
C SER A 323 -27.83 1.11 3.12
N ALA A 324 -27.86 2.33 3.68
CA ALA A 324 -28.71 3.42 3.17
C ALA A 324 -28.04 4.28 2.07
N HIS A 325 -26.74 4.13 1.82
CA HIS A 325 -26.03 4.87 0.78
C HIS A 325 -25.11 3.99 -0.08
N ARG A 326 -25.72 3.12 -0.90
CA ARG A 326 -25.11 2.67 -2.16
C ARG A 326 -26.11 2.70 -3.31
N SER A 327 -26.11 3.86 -3.98
CA SER A 327 -26.17 4.08 -5.44
C SER A 327 -27.52 3.83 -6.14
N PRO A 328 -27.95 4.76 -7.03
CA PRO A 328 -27.24 4.98 -8.29
C PRO A 328 -27.06 6.47 -8.67
N SER A 329 -25.88 6.81 -9.20
CA SER A 329 -25.76 7.93 -10.13
C SER A 329 -24.93 7.48 -11.32
N THR A 330 -25.52 6.56 -12.08
CA THR A 330 -25.34 6.44 -13.52
C THR A 330 -26.68 6.83 -14.14
N SER A 331 -26.78 8.10 -14.52
CA SER A 331 -27.78 8.76 -15.40
C SER A 331 -27.57 10.26 -15.16
N GLN A 332 -27.55 11.17 -16.11
CA GLN A 332 -27.78 11.15 -17.55
C GLN A 332 -27.14 12.46 -18.01
N TYR A 333 -26.17 12.42 -18.91
CA TYR A 333 -26.02 13.52 -19.87
C TYR A 333 -26.32 12.89 -21.22
N ASN A 334 -27.62 12.84 -21.52
CA ASN A 334 -28.09 12.70 -22.89
C ASN A 334 -27.70 13.99 -23.61
N LEU A 335 -26.60 13.93 -24.36
CA LEU A 335 -26.42 14.76 -25.54
C LEU A 335 -27.03 13.95 -26.69
N THR A 336 -28.31 14.18 -26.95
CA THR A 336 -28.90 13.87 -28.25
C THR A 336 -28.35 14.88 -29.26
N GLN A 337 -27.50 14.40 -30.16
CA GLN A 337 -27.43 14.94 -31.51
C GLN A 337 -28.51 14.24 -32.35
N HIS A 338 -29.31 15.00 -33.07
CA HIS A 338 -29.63 14.69 -34.47
C HIS A 338 -29.95 16.00 -35.20
N SER A 339 -29.24 16.20 -36.31
CA SER A 339 -29.44 17.23 -37.32
C SER A 339 -30.65 16.91 -38.20
N SER A 340 -31.11 17.97 -38.89
CA SER A 340 -31.80 17.98 -40.20
C SER A 340 -33.30 17.66 -40.18
N ASP A 341 -34.11 18.70 -40.41
CA ASP A 341 -34.39 19.14 -41.78
C ASP A 341 -33.83 20.55 -42.02
#